data_AF-A0A813K9B9-F1
#
_entry.id   AF-A0A813K9B9-F1
#
_cell.length_a   1.000
_cell.length_b   1.000
_cell.length_c   1.000
_cell.angle_alpha   90.00
_cell.angle_beta   90.00
_cell.angle_gamma   90.00
#
_symmetry.space_group_name_H-M   'P 1'
#
loop_
_entity.id
_entity.type
_entity.pdbx_description
1 polymer ?
#
loop_
_entity_poly.entity_id
_entity_poly.type
_entity_poly.pdbx_seq_one_letter_code
_entity_poly.pdbx_strand_id
1 'polypeptide(L)'
;MALRMAVRRFAEKATPLGLESKQIVTFRASLRSFANEVKSFSPGKYFEETYFWNKANVGPFFLLLFFTPTLYRSAKDFYWTRQLRKLNTEEIISDRYDWLRLSMLQDEVEAVLLQQVPAGGVKALELGAASPA
;
A
#
# COMPACT_ATOMS: atom_id res chain seq x y z
N MET A 1 13.23 12.61 -4.45
CA MET A 1 12.50 12.95 -3.20
C MET A 1 11.74 11.76 -2.60
N ALA A 2 11.01 10.96 -3.39
CA ALA A 2 10.21 9.82 -2.90
C ALA A 2 11.04 8.71 -2.19
N LEU A 3 12.26 8.42 -2.66
CA LEU A 3 13.16 7.46 -2.01
C LEU A 3 13.61 7.90 -0.60
N ARG A 4 13.84 9.19 -0.38
CA ARG A 4 14.16 9.73 0.96
C ARG A 4 12.98 9.60 1.93
N MET A 5 11.75 9.78 1.42
CA MET A 5 10.53 9.61 2.22
C MET A 5 10.23 8.14 2.54
N ALA A 6 10.51 7.22 1.61
CA ALA A 6 10.35 5.79 1.84
C ALA A 6 11.32 5.24 2.89
N VAL A 7 12.57 5.73 2.92
CA VAL A 7 13.55 5.38 3.96
C VAL A 7 13.12 5.91 5.33
N ARG A 8 12.55 7.13 5.40
CA ARG A 8 12.05 7.70 6.66
C ARG A 8 10.88 6.89 7.25
N ARG A 9 9.91 6.46 6.43
CA ARG A 9 8.77 5.64 6.90
C ARG A 9 9.16 4.26 7.41
N PHE A 10 10.28 3.68 6.95
CA PHE A 10 10.80 2.42 7.50
C PHE A 10 11.65 2.62 8.76
N ALA A 11 12.16 3.82 8.99
CA ALA A 11 12.96 4.19 10.16
C ALA A 11 12.13 4.78 11.32
N GLU A 12 10.82 4.98 11.15
CA GLU A 12 9.92 5.59 12.14
C GLU A 12 9.46 4.65 13.27
N LYS A 13 9.82 3.35 13.23
CA LYS A 13 9.64 2.49 14.41
C LYS A 13 10.76 2.82 15.41
N ALA A 14 10.37 3.53 16.46
CA ALA A 14 11.15 3.92 17.64
C ALA A 14 12.44 3.11 17.82
N THR A 15 13.58 3.76 17.59
CA THR A 15 14.86 3.28 18.11
C THR A 15 14.79 3.33 19.64
N PRO A 16 14.83 2.19 20.36
CA PRO A 16 14.93 2.24 21.81
C PRO A 16 16.26 2.91 22.17
N LEU A 17 16.16 3.94 23.02
CA LEU A 17 17.28 4.66 23.60
C LEU A 17 18.31 3.68 24.18
N GLY A 18 19.53 3.70 23.66
CA GLY A 18 20.73 3.30 24.42
C GLY A 18 21.27 1.87 24.27
N LEU A 19 20.66 0.97 23.50
CA LEU A 19 21.23 -0.37 23.25
C LEU A 19 21.15 -0.71 21.76
N GLU A 20 22.07 -0.17 20.95
CA GLU A 20 22.33 -0.78 19.63
C GLU A 20 22.84 -2.20 19.88
N SER A 21 22.01 -3.20 19.59
CA SER A 21 22.46 -4.58 19.65
C SER A 21 23.64 -4.74 18.70
N LYS A 22 24.72 -5.39 19.17
CA LYS A 22 25.96 -5.59 18.39
C LYS A 22 25.67 -6.09 16.96
N GLN A 23 24.61 -6.90 16.79
CA GLN A 23 24.11 -7.40 15.51
C GLN A 23 23.68 -6.30 14.53
N ILE A 24 22.97 -5.25 14.98
CA ILE A 24 22.53 -4.15 14.12
C ILE A 24 23.73 -3.31 13.67
N VAL A 25 24.72 -3.11 14.56
CA VAL A 25 25.98 -2.42 14.23
C VAL A 25 26.78 -3.21 13.21
N THR A 26 26.94 -4.53 13.41
CA THR A 26 27.63 -5.43 12.47
C THR A 26 26.92 -5.48 11.11
N PHE A 27 25.59 -5.53 11.09
CA PHE A 27 24.82 -5.53 9.85
C PHE A 27 24.95 -4.19 9.10
N ARG A 28 24.87 -3.05 9.80
CA ARG A 28 25.11 -1.73 9.20
C ARG A 28 26.54 -1.59 8.68
N ALA A 29 27.53 -2.13 9.39
CA ALA A 29 28.92 -2.14 8.94
C ALA A 29 29.10 -2.99 7.67
N SER A 30 28.48 -4.17 7.61
CA SER A 30 28.46 -5.05 6.42
C SER A 30 27.74 -4.40 5.23
N LEU A 31 26.61 -3.71 5.46
CA LEU A 31 25.93 -2.95 4.40
C LEU A 31 26.77 -1.78 3.88
N ARG A 32 27.51 -1.09 4.77
CA ARG A 32 28.42 -0.01 4.37
C ARG A 32 29.62 -0.54 3.59
N SER A 33 30.22 -1.66 4.02
CA SER A 33 31.32 -2.29 3.28
C SER A 33 30.86 -2.75 1.91
N PHE A 34 29.70 -3.41 1.82
CA PHE A 34 29.10 -3.80 0.55
C PHE A 34 28.77 -2.59 -0.33
N ALA A 35 28.20 -1.51 0.23
CA ALA A 35 27.91 -0.30 -0.52
C ALA A 35 29.18 0.38 -1.05
N ASN A 36 30.29 0.31 -0.32
CA ASN A 36 31.58 0.83 -0.78
C ASN A 36 32.18 -0.06 -1.87
N GLU A 37 32.04 -1.39 -1.75
CA GLU A 37 32.48 -2.37 -2.75
C GLU A 37 31.70 -2.26 -4.07
N VAL A 38 30.39 -2.01 -4.00
CA VAL A 38 29.55 -1.71 -5.17
C VAL A 38 29.93 -0.37 -5.81
N LYS A 39 30.39 0.62 -5.04
CA LYS A 39 30.86 1.91 -5.59
C LYS A 39 32.20 1.80 -6.30
N SER A 40 33.09 0.90 -5.85
CA SER A 40 34.36 0.63 -6.52
C SER A 40 34.25 -0.37 -7.66
N PHE A 41 33.07 -0.99 -7.85
CA PHE A 41 32.81 -1.93 -8.92
C PHE A 41 32.79 -1.22 -10.29
N SER A 42 33.61 -1.71 -11.21
CA SER A 42 33.62 -1.27 -12.61
C SER A 42 33.17 -2.41 -13.51
N PRO A 43 31.97 -2.34 -14.11
CA PRO A 43 31.45 -3.40 -14.97
C PRO A 43 32.36 -3.69 -16.16
N GLY A 44 32.95 -2.64 -16.76
CA GLY A 44 33.81 -2.79 -17.94
C GLY A 44 35.09 -3.58 -17.67
N LYS A 45 35.64 -3.52 -16.45
CA LYS A 45 36.82 -4.31 -16.05
C LYS A 45 36.42 -5.72 -15.59
N TYR A 46 35.27 -5.85 -14.94
CA TYR A 46 34.80 -7.13 -14.42
C TYR A 46 34.36 -8.10 -15.53
N PHE A 47 33.68 -7.60 -16.57
CA PHE A 47 33.19 -8.40 -17.70
C PHE A 47 34.17 -8.49 -18.88
N GLU A 48 35.41 -8.04 -18.72
CA GLU A 48 36.47 -8.30 -19.70
C GLU A 48 36.78 -9.80 -19.73
N GLU A 49 36.80 -10.42 -20.92
CA GLU A 49 36.91 -11.88 -21.07
C GLU A 49 38.10 -12.48 -20.31
N THR A 50 39.27 -11.83 -20.40
CA THR A 50 40.50 -12.27 -19.73
C THR A 50 40.40 -12.21 -18.21
N TYR A 51 39.68 -11.23 -17.67
CA TYR A 51 39.50 -11.03 -16.24
C TYR A 51 38.37 -11.91 -15.69
N PHE A 52 37.23 -11.94 -16.38
CA PHE A 52 36.03 -12.68 -16.00
C PHE A 52 36.29 -14.19 -15.87
N TRP A 53 37.00 -14.78 -16.83
CA TRP A 53 37.22 -16.24 -16.84
C TRP A 53 38.44 -16.70 -16.02
N ASN A 54 39.47 -15.86 -15.88
CA ASN A 54 40.74 -16.28 -15.26
C ASN A 54 40.98 -15.75 -13.84
N LYS A 55 40.38 -14.62 -13.46
CA LYS A 55 40.69 -13.92 -12.19
C LYS A 55 39.47 -13.55 -11.35
N ALA A 56 38.31 -13.35 -11.97
CA ALA A 56 37.10 -12.96 -11.26
C ALA A 56 36.45 -14.14 -10.53
N ASN A 57 35.82 -13.85 -9.38
CA ASN A 57 34.91 -14.79 -8.75
C ASN A 57 33.52 -14.67 -9.40
N VAL A 58 33.22 -15.59 -10.32
CA VAL A 58 31.95 -15.62 -11.09
C VAL A 58 30.81 -16.34 -10.36
N GLY A 59 31.09 -17.06 -9.27
CA GLY A 59 30.10 -17.86 -8.54
C GLY A 59 28.88 -17.03 -8.08
N PRO A 60 29.07 -15.91 -7.37
CA PRO A 60 27.96 -15.05 -6.96
C PRO A 60 27.14 -14.49 -8.12
N PHE A 61 27.77 -14.21 -9.27
CA PHE A 61 27.09 -13.72 -10.47
C PHE A 61 26.13 -14.77 -11.04
N PHE A 62 26.57 -16.02 -11.19
CA PHE A 62 25.70 -17.11 -11.67
C PHE A 62 24.63 -17.50 -10.65
N LEU A 63 24.93 -17.44 -9.35
CA LEU A 63 23.89 -17.61 -8.32
C LEU A 63 22.81 -16.53 -8.44
N LEU A 64 23.19 -15.27 -8.62
CA LEU A 64 22.24 -14.19 -8.86
C LEU A 64 21.45 -14.43 -10.14
N LEU A 65 22.09 -14.90 -11.22
CA LEU A 65 21.42 -15.26 -12.47
C LEU A 65 20.35 -16.34 -12.25
N PHE A 66 20.68 -17.41 -11.51
CA PHE A 66 19.70 -18.47 -11.19
C PHE A 66 18.60 -18.01 -10.24
N PHE A 67 18.89 -17.11 -9.30
CA PHE A 67 17.90 -16.55 -8.39
C PHE A 67 17.14 -15.36 -8.96
N THR A 68 17.49 -14.88 -10.15
CA THR A 68 16.82 -13.76 -10.84
C THR A 68 15.30 -13.93 -10.90
N PRO A 69 14.71 -15.08 -11.30
CA PRO A 69 13.26 -15.26 -11.27
C PRO A 69 12.66 -15.10 -9.87
N THR A 70 13.33 -15.59 -8.83
CA THR A 70 12.89 -15.49 -7.43
C THR A 70 12.95 -14.05 -6.93
N LEU A 71 14.04 -13.34 -7.20
CA LEU A 71 14.19 -11.93 -6.84
C LEU A 71 13.13 -11.08 -7.58
N TYR A 72 12.97 -11.30 -8.88
CA TYR A 72 11.97 -10.59 -9.68
C TYR A 72 10.55 -10.80 -9.15
N ARG A 73 10.19 -12.05 -8.82
CA ARG A 73 8.90 -12.37 -8.20
C ARG A 73 8.72 -11.67 -6.86
N SER A 74 9.72 -11.71 -5.99
CA SER A 74 9.64 -11.07 -4.67
C SER A 74 9.46 -9.54 -4.77
N ALA A 75 10.16 -8.88 -5.69
CA ALA A 75 10.02 -7.44 -5.93
C ALA A 75 8.62 -7.09 -6.45
N LYS A 76 8.11 -7.92 -7.37
CA LYS A 76 6.75 -7.78 -7.91
C LYS A 76 5.69 -7.97 -6.82
N ASP A 77 5.82 -9.01 -6.00
CA ASP A 77 4.89 -9.31 -4.91
C ASP A 77 4.87 -8.17 -3.87
N PHE A 78 6.03 -7.57 -3.59
CA PHE A 78 6.13 -6.41 -2.72
C PHE A 78 5.42 -5.17 -3.29
N TYR A 79 5.58 -4.91 -4.59
CA TYR A 79 4.86 -3.84 -5.27
C TYR A 79 3.36 -4.05 -5.20
N TRP A 80 2.88 -5.25 -5.55
CA TRP A 80 1.46 -5.59 -5.51
C TRP A 80 0.88 -5.53 -4.10
N THR A 81 1.61 -5.96 -3.08
CA THR A 81 1.15 -5.86 -1.68
C THR A 81 0.87 -4.41 -1.30
N ARG A 82 1.72 -3.47 -1.74
CA ARG A 82 1.48 -2.03 -1.50
C ARG A 82 0.30 -1.51 -2.30
N GLN A 83 0.22 -1.90 -3.57
CA GLN A 83 -0.83 -1.42 -4.46
C GLN A 83 -2.21 -1.94 -4.04
N LEU A 84 -2.32 -3.21 -3.64
CA LEU A 84 -3.58 -3.80 -3.16
C LEU A 84 -4.06 -3.15 -1.87
N ARG A 85 -3.15 -2.74 -0.96
CA ARG A 85 -3.55 -1.98 0.23
C ARG A 85 -4.14 -0.62 -0.14
N LYS A 86 -3.53 0.07 -1.10
CA LYS A 86 -4.03 1.36 -1.59
C LYS A 86 -5.39 1.18 -2.28
N LEU A 87 -5.51 0.17 -3.14
CA LEU A 87 -6.74 -0.13 -3.85
C LEU A 87 -7.89 -0.45 -2.88
N ASN A 88 -7.64 -1.30 -1.89
CA ASN A 88 -8.64 -1.64 -0.87
C ASN A 88 -9.12 -0.40 -0.10
N THR A 89 -8.21 0.52 0.24
CA THR A 89 -8.62 1.77 0.89
C THR A 89 -9.46 2.67 -0.03
N GLU A 90 -9.13 2.72 -1.32
CA GLU A 90 -9.89 3.50 -2.31
C GLU A 90 -11.29 2.90 -2.52
N GLU A 91 -11.40 1.57 -2.59
CA GLU A 91 -12.66 0.84 -2.74
C GLU A 91 -13.61 1.06 -1.55
N ILE A 92 -13.10 0.94 -0.32
CA ILE A 92 -13.90 1.20 0.89
C ILE A 92 -14.38 2.66 0.92
N ILE A 93 -13.55 3.60 0.48
CA ILE A 93 -13.92 5.01 0.45
C ILE A 93 -14.97 5.26 -0.63
N SER A 94 -14.81 4.71 -1.84
CA SER A 94 -15.81 4.86 -2.91
C SER A 94 -17.17 4.30 -2.51
N ASP A 95 -17.21 3.12 -1.89
CA ASP A 95 -18.46 2.49 -1.46
C ASP A 95 -19.20 3.33 -0.41
N ARG A 96 -18.45 3.92 0.54
CA ARG A 96 -19.02 4.86 1.53
C ARG A 96 -19.54 6.14 0.90
N TYR A 97 -18.88 6.66 -0.14
CA TYR A 97 -19.36 7.82 -0.87
C TYR A 97 -20.61 7.52 -1.69
N ASP A 98 -20.70 6.34 -2.28
CA ASP A 98 -21.89 5.89 -3.00
C ASP A 98 -23.08 5.72 -2.04
N TRP A 99 -22.84 5.14 -0.88
CA TRP A 99 -23.85 5.09 0.19
C TRP A 99 -24.30 6.50 0.61
N LEU A 100 -23.35 7.41 0.88
CA LEU A 100 -23.66 8.78 1.28
C LEU A 100 -24.47 9.52 0.20
N ARG A 101 -24.12 9.34 -1.07
CA ARG A 101 -24.84 9.92 -2.21
C ARG A 101 -26.29 9.47 -2.22
N LEU A 102 -26.55 8.19 -2.03
CA LEU A 102 -27.92 7.65 -2.00
C LEU A 102 -28.71 8.19 -0.80
N SER A 103 -28.10 8.26 0.38
CA SER A 103 -28.73 8.83 1.58
C SER A 103 -29.07 10.30 1.39
N MET A 104 -28.17 11.11 0.81
CA MET A 104 -28.46 12.52 0.54
C MET A 104 -29.64 12.70 -0.42
N LEU A 105 -29.74 11.85 -1.46
CA LEU A 105 -30.88 11.87 -2.37
C LEU A 105 -32.19 11.47 -1.65
N GLN A 106 -32.14 10.51 -0.73
CA GLN A 106 -33.29 10.15 0.09
C GLN A 106 -33.73 11.30 0.98
N ASP A 107 -32.80 11.98 1.64
CA ASP A 107 -33.08 13.13 2.51
C ASP A 107 -33.68 14.30 1.70
N GLU A 108 -33.17 14.57 0.50
CA GLU A 108 -33.73 15.58 -0.40
C GLU A 108 -35.16 15.25 -0.83
N VAL A 109 -35.42 13.98 -1.19
CA VAL A 109 -36.76 13.52 -1.55
C VAL A 109 -37.71 13.59 -0.35
N GLU A 110 -37.27 13.18 0.84
CA GLU A 110 -38.05 13.25 2.07
C GLU A 110 -38.40 14.70 2.41
N ALA A 111 -37.46 15.63 2.30
CA ALA A 111 -37.70 17.05 2.52
C ALA A 111 -38.76 17.61 1.56
N VAL A 112 -38.76 17.19 0.29
CA VAL A 112 -39.77 17.59 -0.70
C VAL A 112 -41.13 16.95 -0.40
N LEU A 113 -41.16 15.68 0.01
CA LEU A 113 -42.40 14.98 0.37
C LEU A 113 -43.06 15.58 1.62
N LEU A 114 -42.26 15.99 2.60
CA LEU A 114 -42.75 16.63 3.82
C LEU A 114 -43.43 17.98 3.55
N GLN A 115 -43.03 18.71 2.50
CA GLN A 115 -43.72 19.95 2.08
C GLN A 115 -45.16 19.70 1.57
N GLN A 116 -45.45 18.47 1.12
CA GLN A 116 -46.77 18.10 0.62
C GLN A 116 -47.72 17.62 1.73
N VAL A 117 -47.23 17.48 2.97
CA VAL A 117 -48.05 17.02 4.10
C VAL A 117 -48.96 18.17 4.58
N PRO A 118 -50.28 17.96 4.68
CA PRO A 118 -51.20 19.00 5.13
C PRO A 118 -50.99 19.36 6.62
N ALA A 119 -51.31 20.61 6.97
CA ALA A 119 -51.27 21.11 8.35
C ALA A 119 -52.31 20.38 9.21
N GLY A 120 -51.87 19.29 9.86
CA GLY A 120 -52.73 18.34 10.57
C GLY A 120 -52.25 16.88 10.48
N GLY A 121 -51.25 16.59 9.64
CA GLY A 121 -50.67 15.27 9.49
C GLY A 121 -51.43 14.38 8.50
N VAL A 122 -51.03 13.12 8.42
CA VAL A 122 -51.63 12.16 7.47
C VAL A 122 -52.90 11.57 8.06
N LYS A 123 -54.05 11.75 7.40
CA LYS A 123 -55.30 11.11 7.79
C LYS A 123 -55.43 9.78 7.06
N ALA A 124 -55.63 8.69 7.81
CA ALA A 124 -55.81 7.37 7.22
C ALA A 124 -57.11 7.32 6.40
N LEU A 125 -57.08 6.62 5.27
CA LEU A 125 -58.24 6.41 4.42
C LEU A 125 -59.19 5.42 5.11
N GLU A 126 -60.36 5.90 5.53
CA GLU A 126 -61.44 5.04 6.03
C GLU A 126 -62.23 4.48 4.83
N LEU A 127 -61.85 3.26 4.43
CA LEU A 127 -62.53 2.47 3.41
C LEU A 127 -63.34 1.38 4.08
N GLY A 128 -64.48 1.76 4.69
CA GLY A 128 -65.40 0.82 5.33
C GLY A 128 -66.66 1.49 5.84
N ALA A 129 -67.79 0.77 5.83
CA ALA A 129 -69.02 1.28 6.43
C ALA A 129 -68.85 1.37 7.95
N ALA A 130 -69.16 2.54 8.53
CA ALA A 130 -69.18 2.71 9.97
C ALA A 130 -70.23 1.77 10.58
N SER A 131 -69.80 0.86 11.45
CA SER A 131 -70.72 0.03 12.22
C SER A 131 -71.60 0.94 13.09
N PRO A 132 -72.94 0.84 13.02
CA PRO A 132 -73.80 1.57 13.95
C PRO A 132 -73.53 1.08 15.38
N ALA A 133 -73.45 2.03 16.30
CA ALA A 133 -73.24 1.82 17.73
C ALA A 133 -74.45 1.15 18.41
#